data_AF-A0A364K0H0-F1
#
_entry.id   AF-A0A364K0H0-F1
#
_cell.length_a   1.000
_cell.length_b   1.000
_cell.length_c   1.000
_cell.angle_alpha   90.00
_cell.angle_beta   90.00
_cell.angle_gamma   90.00
#
_symmetry.space_group_name_H-M   'P 1'
#
loop_
_entity.id
_entity.type
_entity.pdbx_description
1 polymer ?
#
loop_
_entity_poly.entity_id
_entity_poly.type
_entity_poly.pdbx_seq_one_letter_code
_entity_poly.pdbx_strand_id
1 'polypeptide(L)'
;MKISSWNGAMYVTVEENDVVRKIPVELGDGILHPGEFVSKLGEKKRTSFYMQPGFYLRYEGMIESYLIFNVNLYDNKENIFYAFAYVDKNTLLISSGRGMWDVRVTHLEKFQLNEIKHLMPRIIEQLELELL
;
A
#
# COMPACT_ATOMS: atom_id res chain seq x y z
N MET A 1 15.73 -3.12 -8.10
CA MET A 1 14.91 -2.43 -7.07
C MET A 1 15.78 -1.96 -5.91
N LYS A 2 15.39 -0.85 -5.28
CA LYS A 2 16.04 -0.35 -4.06
C LYS A 2 15.05 -0.27 -2.90
N ILE A 3 15.40 -0.87 -1.77
CA ILE A 3 14.62 -0.77 -0.54
C ILE A 3 15.15 0.40 0.29
N SER A 4 14.24 1.21 0.81
CA SER A 4 14.57 2.28 1.74
C SER A 4 13.54 2.34 2.87
N SER A 5 13.84 3.10 3.91
CA SER A 5 12.88 3.33 5.00
C SER A 5 12.96 4.76 5.48
N TRP A 6 11.80 5.38 5.70
CA TRP A 6 11.70 6.78 6.13
C TRP A 6 10.43 6.97 6.95
N ASN A 7 10.52 7.77 8.03
CA ASN A 7 9.40 8.11 8.92
C ASN A 7 8.52 6.93 9.38
N GLY A 8 9.11 5.76 9.62
CA GLY A 8 8.37 4.58 10.10
C GLY A 8 7.74 3.73 9.01
N ALA A 9 7.96 4.07 7.74
CA ALA A 9 7.51 3.30 6.59
C ALA A 9 8.69 2.73 5.81
N MET A 10 8.43 1.63 5.11
CA MET A 10 9.35 1.00 4.17
C MET A 10 8.89 1.32 2.74
N TYR A 11 9.84 1.53 1.86
CA TYR A 11 9.61 1.90 0.48
C TYR A 11 10.43 1.04 -0.47
N VAL A 12 9.89 0.83 -1.67
CA VAL A 12 10.60 0.24 -2.80
C VAL A 12 10.63 1.28 -3.92
N THR A 13 11.84 1.61 -4.37
CA THR A 13 12.06 2.33 -5.63
C THR A 13 12.21 1.31 -6.75
N VAL A 14 11.35 1.40 -7.75
CA VAL A 14 11.32 0.52 -8.93
C VAL A 14 12.25 1.08 -10.00
N GLU A 15 13.18 0.26 -10.45
CA GLU A 15 14.17 0.54 -11.49
C GLU A 15 13.70 -0.05 -12.83
N GLU A 16 14.34 0.36 -13.94
CA GLU A 16 13.89 0.04 -15.31
C GLU A 16 13.68 -1.46 -15.59
N ASN A 17 14.46 -2.32 -14.94
CA ASN A 17 14.42 -3.78 -15.14
C ASN A 17 13.57 -4.53 -14.11
N ASP A 18 12.97 -3.83 -13.14
CA ASP A 18 12.13 -4.46 -12.13
C ASP A 18 10.74 -4.78 -12.70
N VAL A 19 10.25 -5.99 -12.44
CA VAL A 19 8.95 -6.44 -12.93
C VAL A 19 7.92 -6.40 -11.80
N VAL A 20 6.95 -5.49 -11.91
CA VAL A 20 5.76 -5.48 -11.03
C VAL A 20 4.75 -6.51 -11.52
N ARG A 21 4.56 -7.57 -10.74
CA ARG A 21 3.53 -8.58 -11.01
C ARG A 21 2.19 -8.08 -10.47
N LYS A 22 1.25 -7.75 -11.35
CA LYS A 22 -0.13 -7.39 -11.01
C LYS A 22 -0.95 -8.64 -10.64
N ILE A 23 -0.66 -9.25 -9.50
CA ILE A 23 -1.32 -10.47 -9.02
C ILE A 23 -2.12 -10.20 -7.74
N PRO A 24 -3.25 -10.87 -7.50
CA PRO A 24 -3.94 -10.82 -6.21
C PRO A 24 -3.08 -11.47 -5.12
N VAL A 25 -3.28 -11.05 -3.86
CA VAL A 25 -2.60 -11.62 -2.70
C VAL A 25 -3.59 -11.97 -1.59
N GLU A 26 -3.39 -13.12 -0.96
CA GLU A 26 -4.10 -13.49 0.26
C GLU A 26 -3.57 -12.67 1.43
N LEU A 27 -4.48 -12.01 2.15
CA LEU A 27 -4.21 -11.24 3.35
C LEU A 27 -5.32 -11.48 4.37
N GLY A 28 -4.98 -12.05 5.52
CA GLY A 28 -5.94 -12.41 6.56
C GLY A 28 -6.96 -13.43 6.05
N ASP A 29 -8.22 -13.02 6.09
CA ASP A 29 -9.41 -13.74 5.65
C ASP A 29 -9.88 -13.32 4.25
N GLY A 30 -9.14 -12.46 3.56
CA GLY A 30 -9.51 -11.89 2.28
C GLY A 30 -8.43 -12.01 1.19
N ILE A 31 -8.81 -11.57 0.00
CA ILE A 31 -7.91 -11.43 -1.15
C ILE A 31 -7.89 -9.96 -1.54
N LEU A 32 -6.68 -9.40 -1.65
CA LEU A 32 -6.44 -8.03 -2.12
C LEU A 32 -6.02 -8.06 -3.59
N HIS A 33 -6.81 -7.41 -4.44
CA HIS A 33 -6.55 -7.30 -5.88
C HIS A 33 -5.87 -5.97 -6.22
N PRO A 34 -4.99 -5.93 -7.24
CA PRO A 34 -4.41 -4.67 -7.70
C PRO A 34 -5.49 -3.63 -8.01
N GLY A 35 -5.28 -2.39 -7.54
CA GLY A 35 -6.23 -1.30 -7.63
C GLY A 35 -7.19 -1.18 -6.44
N GLU A 36 -7.30 -2.20 -5.58
CA GLU A 36 -8.08 -2.09 -4.34
C GLU A 36 -7.32 -1.33 -3.25
N PHE A 37 -8.07 -0.75 -2.32
CA PHE A 37 -7.53 0.15 -1.32
C PHE A 37 -7.66 -0.39 0.10
N VAL A 38 -6.70 -0.04 0.95
CA VAL A 38 -6.72 -0.28 2.39
C VAL A 38 -6.31 1.00 3.12
N SER A 39 -6.93 1.29 4.27
CA SER A 39 -6.50 2.40 5.15
C SER A 39 -5.61 1.92 6.30
N LYS A 40 -5.66 0.61 6.58
CA LYS A 40 -5.02 -0.05 7.72
C LYS A 40 -4.57 -1.45 7.32
N LEU A 41 -3.37 -1.83 7.78
CA LEU A 41 -2.89 -3.21 7.76
C LEU A 41 -2.50 -3.64 9.18
N GLY A 42 -3.08 -4.76 9.60
CA GLY A 42 -2.82 -5.42 10.88
C GLY A 42 -3.60 -4.86 12.06
N GLU A 43 -3.83 -5.68 13.09
CA GLU A 43 -4.81 -5.35 14.15
C GLU A 43 -4.26 -4.54 15.31
N LYS A 44 -3.12 -4.97 15.87
CA LYS A 44 -2.61 -4.44 17.15
C LYS A 44 -1.92 -3.11 16.93
N LYS A 45 -2.32 -2.09 17.70
CA LYS A 45 -1.79 -0.71 17.62
C LYS A 45 -0.26 -0.60 17.42
N ARG A 46 0.54 -1.45 18.08
CA ARG A 46 2.00 -1.43 18.03
C ARG A 46 2.63 -2.07 16.78
N THR A 47 1.89 -2.90 16.06
CA THR A 47 2.37 -3.71 14.91
C THR A 47 1.47 -3.52 13.70
N SER A 48 0.67 -2.47 13.68
CA SER A 48 -0.26 -2.16 12.60
C SER A 48 0.19 -0.90 11.90
N PHE A 49 -0.01 -0.86 10.58
CA PHE A 49 0.26 0.29 9.74
C PHE A 49 -1.06 0.99 9.43
N TYR A 50 -1.14 2.31 9.63
CA TYR A 50 -2.33 3.10 9.37
C TYR A 50 -1.98 4.33 8.56
N MET A 51 -2.82 4.63 7.59
CA MET A 51 -2.82 5.93 6.92
C MET A 51 -3.56 6.96 7.77
N GLN A 52 -3.17 8.23 7.63
CA GLN A 52 -3.94 9.33 8.19
C GLN A 52 -5.30 9.43 7.48
N PRO A 53 -6.35 9.96 8.15
CA PRO A 53 -7.65 10.17 7.51
C PRO A 53 -7.53 10.95 6.19
N GLY A 54 -8.21 10.47 5.14
CA GLY A 54 -8.12 11.02 3.78
C GLY A 54 -6.99 10.45 2.91
N PHE A 55 -6.20 9.52 3.45
CA PHE A 55 -5.18 8.79 2.69
C PHE A 55 -5.42 7.28 2.77
N TYR A 56 -5.20 6.60 1.65
CA TYR A 56 -5.42 5.18 1.44
C TYR A 56 -4.26 4.59 0.66
N LEU A 57 -3.89 3.35 0.97
CA LEU A 57 -2.92 2.57 0.20
C LEU A 57 -3.65 1.82 -0.91
N ARG A 58 -3.34 2.14 -2.17
CA ARG A 58 -3.77 1.41 -3.36
C ARG A 58 -2.79 0.29 -3.63
N TYR A 59 -3.25 -0.96 -3.61
CA TYR A 59 -2.37 -2.09 -3.90
C TYR A 59 -1.97 -2.09 -5.37
N GLU A 60 -0.66 -2.11 -5.65
CA GLU A 60 -0.12 -2.07 -7.01
C GLU A 60 0.36 -3.43 -7.50
N GLY A 61 0.42 -4.45 -6.66
CA GLY A 61 0.98 -5.75 -7.02
C GLY A 61 2.25 -6.07 -6.23
N MET A 62 3.06 -6.96 -6.79
CA MET A 62 4.19 -7.56 -6.09
C MET A 62 5.48 -7.49 -6.90
N ILE A 63 6.58 -7.13 -6.26
CA ILE A 63 7.95 -7.24 -6.81
C ILE A 63 8.71 -8.19 -5.90
N GLU A 64 9.25 -9.29 -6.45
CA GLU A 64 9.83 -10.38 -5.66
C GLU A 64 8.88 -10.79 -4.52
N SER A 65 9.31 -10.60 -3.27
CA SER A 65 8.56 -10.89 -2.04
C SER A 65 7.95 -9.65 -1.40
N TYR A 66 7.86 -8.50 -2.09
CA TYR A 66 7.34 -7.25 -1.55
C TYR A 66 6.00 -6.90 -2.19
N LEU A 67 4.99 -6.69 -1.34
CA LEU A 67 3.75 -6.02 -1.74
C LEU A 67 4.03 -4.53 -1.82
N ILE A 68 3.68 -3.92 -2.95
CA ILE A 68 3.86 -2.49 -3.16
C ILE A 68 2.53 -1.76 -3.25
N PHE A 69 2.51 -0.55 -2.73
CA PHE A 69 1.32 0.28 -2.61
C PHE A 69 1.61 1.71 -3.01
N ASN A 70 0.69 2.29 -3.77
CA ASN A 70 0.66 3.71 -4.02
C ASN A 70 -0.29 4.41 -3.04
N VAL A 71 -0.23 5.74 -2.93
CA VAL A 71 -1.15 6.49 -2.09
C VAL A 71 -2.26 7.07 -2.96
N ASN A 72 -3.51 6.78 -2.59
CA ASN A 72 -4.69 7.32 -3.27
C ASN A 72 -4.65 7.03 -4.78
N LEU A 73 -5.02 8.03 -5.60
CA LEU A 73 -5.00 7.98 -7.06
C LEU A 73 -3.77 8.65 -7.66
N TYR A 74 -2.80 9.08 -6.84
CA TYR A 74 -1.64 9.80 -7.36
C TYR A 74 -0.78 8.85 -8.17
N ASP A 75 -0.51 9.18 -9.43
CA ASP A 75 0.49 8.46 -10.20
C ASP A 75 1.88 8.85 -9.71
N ASN A 76 2.63 7.83 -9.30
CA ASN A 76 3.91 7.99 -8.63
C ASN A 76 5.01 8.25 -9.65
N LYS A 77 5.23 9.53 -9.96
CA LYS A 77 6.24 9.97 -10.93
C LYS A 77 7.67 9.61 -10.53
N GLU A 78 7.90 9.30 -9.25
CA GLU A 78 9.23 8.96 -8.71
C GLU A 78 9.48 7.43 -8.67
N ASN A 79 8.49 6.60 -9.04
CA ASN A 79 8.56 5.14 -8.92
C ASN A 79 8.84 4.65 -7.48
N ILE A 80 8.42 5.39 -6.45
CA ILE A 80 8.69 5.06 -5.03
C ILE A 80 7.41 4.60 -4.31
N PHE A 81 7.24 3.31 -4.09
CA PHE A 81 6.03 2.75 -3.50
C PHE A 81 6.21 2.46 -2.02
N TYR A 82 5.13 2.56 -1.23
CA TYR A 82 5.09 1.92 0.08
C TYR A 82 5.26 0.42 -0.09
N ALA A 83 6.03 -0.22 0.78
CA ALA A 83 6.37 -1.63 0.64
C ALA A 83 6.18 -2.40 1.93
N PHE A 84 5.72 -3.65 1.79
CA PHE A 84 5.58 -4.62 2.87
C PHE A 84 6.19 -5.93 2.40
N ALA A 85 7.17 -6.47 3.13
CA ALA A 85 7.70 -7.78 2.82
C ALA A 85 6.62 -8.83 3.15
N TYR A 86 6.24 -9.62 2.16
CA TYR A 86 5.24 -10.67 2.27
C TYR A 86 5.90 -11.97 2.73
N VAL A 87 5.57 -12.40 3.94
CA VAL A 87 6.06 -13.68 4.49
C VAL A 87 5.01 -14.76 4.25
N ASP A 88 3.78 -14.49 4.65
CA ASP A 88 2.61 -15.36 4.44
C ASP A 88 1.32 -14.52 4.51
N LYS A 89 0.17 -15.18 4.29
CA LYS A 89 -1.14 -14.52 4.29
C LYS A 89 -1.48 -13.76 5.57
N ASN A 90 -0.85 -14.08 6.71
CA ASN A 90 -1.12 -13.43 7.99
C ASN A 90 0.04 -12.55 8.46
N THR A 91 1.15 -12.48 7.71
CA THR A 91 2.40 -11.91 8.17
C THR A 91 3.03 -11.05 7.08
N LEU A 92 3.07 -9.75 7.36
CA LEU A 92 3.88 -8.78 6.63
C LEU A 92 5.05 -8.33 7.50
N LEU A 93 6.12 -7.86 6.88
CA LEU A 93 7.23 -7.20 7.57
C LEU A 93 7.35 -5.77 7.05
N ILE A 94 7.58 -4.84 7.98
CA ILE A 94 8.01 -3.49 7.64
C ILE A 94 9.27 -3.13 8.41
N SER A 95 10.08 -2.28 7.80
CA SER A 95 11.28 -1.75 8.42
C SER A 95 11.21 -0.23 8.52
N SER A 96 11.89 0.29 9.55
CA SER A 96 12.23 1.70 9.66
C SER A 96 13.67 1.84 10.13
N GLY A 97 14.15 3.09 10.22
CA GLY A 97 15.44 3.39 10.84
C GLY A 97 15.60 2.93 12.30
N ARG A 98 14.55 2.37 12.93
CA ARG A 98 14.60 1.78 14.29
C ARG A 98 14.57 0.24 14.32
N GLY A 99 14.55 -0.43 13.17
CA GLY A 99 14.54 -1.89 13.06
C GLY A 99 13.41 -2.42 12.18
N MET A 100 13.07 -3.69 12.35
CA MET A 100 12.04 -4.40 11.59
C MET A 100 11.02 -5.01 12.53
N TRP A 101 9.75 -5.01 12.15
CA TRP A 101 8.68 -5.67 12.90
C TRP A 101 7.66 -6.31 11.98
N ASP A 102 6.96 -7.28 12.56
CA ASP A 102 5.85 -7.96 11.92
C ASP A 102 4.57 -7.12 11.99
N VAL A 103 3.79 -7.19 10.92
CA VAL A 103 2.42 -6.69 10.82
C VAL A 103 1.52 -7.90 10.62
N ARG A 104 0.74 -8.22 11.65
CA ARG A 104 -0.14 -9.39 11.68
C ARG A 104 -1.53 -9.02 11.16
N VAL A 105 -1.92 -9.63 10.05
CA VAL A 105 -3.20 -9.40 9.37
C VAL A 105 -4.06 -10.66 9.47
N THR A 106 -5.11 -10.66 10.29
CA THR A 106 -6.12 -11.73 10.32
C THR A 106 -7.40 -11.32 9.60
N HIS A 107 -7.70 -10.02 9.55
CA HIS A 107 -8.83 -9.45 8.83
C HIS A 107 -8.37 -8.41 7.81
N LEU A 108 -8.88 -8.50 6.58
CA LEU A 108 -8.63 -7.54 5.52
C LEU A 108 -9.84 -6.62 5.30
N GLU A 109 -9.70 -5.36 5.70
CA GLU A 109 -10.67 -4.32 5.43
C GLU A 109 -10.30 -3.57 4.14
N LYS A 110 -11.14 -3.73 3.11
CA LYS A 110 -10.95 -3.14 1.78
C LYS A 110 -11.92 -2.01 1.54
N PHE A 111 -11.48 -1.07 0.69
CA PHE A 111 -12.32 -0.01 0.15
C PHE A 111 -12.26 -0.06 -1.38
N GLN A 112 -13.41 0.11 -2.02
CA GLN A 112 -13.53 0.31 -3.45
C GLN A 112 -13.44 1.80 -3.79
N LEU A 113 -12.95 2.12 -4.98
CA LEU A 113 -12.82 3.52 -5.43
C LEU A 113 -14.12 4.32 -5.26
N ASN A 114 -15.26 3.72 -5.57
CA ASN A 114 -16.57 4.37 -5.45
C ASN A 114 -16.93 4.72 -4.00
N GLU A 115 -16.44 3.94 -3.02
CA GLU A 115 -16.65 4.20 -1.59
C GLU A 115 -15.74 5.34 -1.11
N ILE A 116 -14.57 5.51 -1.73
CA ILE A 116 -13.59 6.52 -1.34
C ILE A 116 -13.80 7.86 -2.06
N LYS A 117 -14.46 7.88 -3.23
CA LYS A 117 -14.74 9.13 -3.98
C LYS A 117 -15.38 10.21 -3.10
N HIS A 118 -16.34 9.84 -2.24
CA HIS A 118 -16.97 10.77 -1.31
C HIS A 118 -16.07 11.24 -0.15
N LEU A 119 -14.98 10.51 0.10
CA LEU A 119 -14.02 10.76 1.18
C LEU A 119 -12.77 11.52 0.70
N MET A 120 -12.62 11.71 -0.62
CA MET A 120 -11.47 12.40 -1.25
C MET A 120 -11.89 13.62 -2.09
N PRO A 121 -12.65 14.61 -1.54
CA PRO A 121 -13.15 15.74 -2.31
C PRO A 121 -12.03 16.55 -3.00
N ARG A 122 -10.87 16.71 -2.35
CA ARG A 122 -9.73 17.46 -2.90
C ARG A 122 -9.04 16.80 -4.09
N ILE A 123 -9.15 15.47 -4.25
CA ILE A 123 -8.49 14.75 -5.34
C ILE A 123 -9.41 14.62 -6.55
N ILE A 124 -10.73 14.61 -6.34
CA ILE A 124 -11.70 14.69 -7.43
C ILE A 124 -11.61 16.06 -8.13
N GLU A 125 -11.56 17.17 -7.37
CA GLU A 125 -11.35 18.50 -7.95
C GLU A 125 -10.07 18.56 -8.80
N GLN A 126 -8.99 17.92 -8.33
CA GLN A 126 -7.69 17.93 -9.03
C GLN A 126 -7.69 17.05 -10.29
N LEU A 127 -8.38 15.91 -10.28
CA LEU A 127 -8.53 15.03 -11.44
C LEU A 127 -9.51 15.58 -12.49
N GLU A 128 -10.55 16.31 -12.07
CA GLU A 128 -11.47 17.00 -12.99
C GLU A 128 -10.82 18.19 -13.69
N LEU A 129 -9.84 18.84 -13.04
CA LEU A 129 -9.04 19.93 -13.62
C LEU A 129 -7.98 19.47 -14.63
N GLU A 130 -7.44 18.25 -14.50
CA GLU A 130 -6.45 17.69 -15.44
C GLU A 130 -7.08 17.07 -16.70
N LEU A 131 -8.42 16.93 -16.73
CA LEU A 131 -9.20 16.41 -17.87
C LEU A 131 -9.87 17.52 -18.72
N LEU A 132 -9.64 18.80 -18.40
CA LEU A 132 -10.08 19.99 -19.13
C LEU A 132 -8.91 20.67 -19.84
#